data_AF-A0A6B0ZT28-F1
#
_entry.id   AF-A0A6B0ZT28-F1
#
_cell.length_a   1.000
_cell.length_b   1.000
_cell.length_c   1.000
_cell.angle_alpha   90.00
_cell.angle_beta   90.00
_cell.angle_gamma   90.00
#
_symmetry.space_group_name_H-M   'P 1'
#
loop_
_entity.id
_entity.type
_entity.pdbx_description
1 polymer ?
#
loop_
_entity_poly.entity_id
_entity_poly.type
_entity_poly.pdbx_seq_one_letter_code
_entity_poly.pdbx_strand_id
1 'polypeptide(L)'
;MSVPRVALFLALMLLAAGCITKTKELPQGPPREIRIINNVVVGDDDLTLTVRYWGTECEEFSDSEVDYGITQIKITIYALVTTEECQRSGLQQNADITLNQPLGNRIIIDANSDTVVWEP
;
A
#
# COMPACT_ATOMS: atom_id res chain seq x y z
N MET A 1 -42.98 -0.13 -49.98
CA MET A 1 -42.13 0.55 -48.98
C MET A 1 -42.13 -0.31 -47.74
N SER A 2 -41.05 -1.04 -47.54
CA SER A 2 -40.93 -2.09 -46.54
C SER A 2 -39.48 -2.13 -46.10
N VAL A 3 -39.27 -2.54 -44.83
CA VAL A 3 -38.00 -2.81 -44.14
C VAL A 3 -37.50 -1.58 -43.34
N PRO A 4 -37.13 -1.73 -42.04
CA PRO A 4 -37.56 -2.76 -41.10
C PRO A 4 -37.68 -2.34 -39.62
N ARG A 5 -38.45 -3.16 -38.88
CA ARG A 5 -38.56 -3.26 -37.41
C ARG A 5 -37.26 -3.68 -36.68
N VAL A 6 -36.07 -3.50 -37.27
CA VAL A 6 -34.81 -4.03 -36.72
C VAL A 6 -34.13 -3.03 -35.76
N ALA A 7 -34.42 -1.73 -35.90
CA ALA A 7 -33.74 -0.70 -35.11
C ALA A 7 -34.15 -0.69 -33.62
N LEU A 8 -35.32 -1.25 -33.26
CA LEU A 8 -35.85 -1.13 -31.91
C LEU A 8 -35.26 -2.14 -30.91
N PHE A 9 -34.68 -3.24 -31.39
CA PHE A 9 -34.13 -4.29 -30.53
C PHE A 9 -32.67 -4.04 -30.10
N LEU A 10 -31.90 -3.23 -30.84
CA LEU A 10 -30.49 -2.96 -30.48
C LEU A 10 -30.34 -1.98 -29.30
N ALA A 11 -31.34 -1.14 -29.03
CA ALA A 11 -31.24 -0.13 -27.97
C ALA A 11 -31.39 -0.72 -26.54
N LEU A 12 -32.00 -1.89 -26.37
CA LEU A 12 -32.23 -2.47 -25.05
C LEU A 12 -31.05 -3.29 -24.49
N MET A 13 -30.11 -3.77 -25.31
CA MET A 13 -28.99 -4.59 -24.83
C MET A 13 -27.81 -3.79 -24.26
N LEU A 14 -27.76 -2.46 -24.45
CA LEU A 14 -26.62 -1.63 -24.03
C LEU A 14 -26.66 -1.19 -22.55
N LEU A 15 -27.67 -1.57 -21.78
CA LEU A 15 -27.84 -1.14 -20.38
C LEU A 15 -27.27 -2.13 -19.34
N ALA A 16 -26.73 -3.28 -19.76
CA ALA A 16 -26.21 -4.31 -18.83
C ALA A 16 -24.68 -4.29 -18.63
N ALA A 17 -23.96 -3.33 -19.23
CA ALA A 17 -22.53 -3.12 -19.01
C ALA A 17 -22.24 -1.98 -18.02
N GLY A 18 -23.17 -1.73 -17.10
CA GLY A 18 -22.90 -0.91 -15.93
C GLY A 18 -21.90 -1.64 -15.05
N CYS A 19 -20.61 -1.44 -15.30
CA CYS A 19 -19.55 -1.70 -14.33
C CYS A 19 -19.95 -0.96 -13.05
N ILE A 20 -20.54 -1.68 -12.10
CA ILE A 20 -20.52 -1.28 -10.71
C ILE A 20 -19.08 -1.52 -10.27
N THR A 21 -18.19 -0.61 -10.68
CA THR A 21 -16.90 -0.46 -10.03
C THR A 21 -17.27 -0.03 -8.63
N LYS A 22 -17.30 -1.01 -7.72
CA LYS A 22 -17.50 -0.79 -6.30
C LYS A 22 -16.32 0.08 -5.89
N THR A 23 -16.51 1.41 -5.91
CA THR A 23 -15.51 2.36 -5.47
C THR A 23 -15.28 1.98 -4.02
N LYS A 24 -14.14 1.33 -3.76
CA LYS A 24 -13.72 0.98 -2.41
C LYS A 24 -13.53 2.34 -1.76
N GLU A 25 -14.53 2.79 -0.99
CA GLU A 25 -14.44 4.04 -0.26
C GLU A 25 -13.15 3.98 0.55
N LEU A 26 -12.19 4.81 0.17
CA LEU A 26 -10.96 4.96 0.94
C LEU A 26 -11.39 5.46 2.33
N PRO A 27 -10.84 4.92 3.42
CA PRO A 27 -11.23 5.34 4.76
C PRO A 27 -11.16 6.87 4.86
N GLN A 28 -12.23 7.49 5.34
CA GLN A 28 -12.25 8.92 5.67
C GLN A 28 -11.41 9.16 6.93
N GLY A 29 -10.09 9.08 6.77
CA GLY A 29 -9.09 9.47 7.76
C GLY A 29 -8.26 10.63 7.22
N PRO A 30 -7.37 11.21 8.06
CA PRO A 30 -6.42 12.19 7.56
C PRO A 30 -5.56 11.54 6.46
N PRO A 31 -5.10 12.33 5.46
CA PRO A 31 -4.40 11.78 4.30
C PRO A 31 -3.21 10.94 4.74
N ARG A 32 -3.19 9.68 4.31
CA ARG A 32 -2.09 8.74 4.52
C ARG A 32 -1.29 8.61 3.23
N GLU A 33 0.02 8.66 3.37
CA GLU A 33 0.96 8.53 2.28
C GLU A 33 1.75 7.23 2.42
N ILE A 34 1.95 6.54 1.30
CA ILE A 34 2.76 5.32 1.26
C ILE A 34 4.22 5.70 1.12
N ARG A 35 5.08 5.14 1.97
CA ARG A 35 6.51 5.48 2.00
C ARG A 35 7.40 4.37 1.50
N ILE A 36 8.52 4.80 0.92
CA ILE A 36 9.60 3.94 0.43
C ILE A 36 10.48 3.56 1.61
N ILE A 37 10.69 2.26 1.78
CA ILE A 37 11.58 1.71 2.80
C ILE A 37 13.02 1.78 2.29
N ASN A 38 13.91 2.33 3.09
CA ASN A 38 15.35 2.40 2.79
C ASN A 38 16.08 1.16 3.31
N ASN A 39 15.78 0.74 4.54
CA ASN A 39 16.48 -0.34 5.23
C ASN A 39 15.60 -0.93 6.33
N VAL A 40 15.80 -2.22 6.63
CA VAL A 40 15.20 -2.88 7.80
C VAL A 40 16.28 -3.51 8.66
N VAL A 41 16.18 -3.32 9.97
CA VAL A 41 16.97 -4.06 10.97
C VAL A 41 16.05 -5.08 11.63
N VAL A 42 16.45 -6.34 11.60
CA VAL A 42 15.72 -7.45 12.24
C VAL A 42 16.29 -7.65 13.65
N GLY A 43 15.41 -7.73 14.65
CA GLY A 43 15.77 -8.01 16.02
C GLY A 43 16.14 -9.48 16.24
N ASP A 44 16.81 -9.77 17.35
CA ASP A 44 17.29 -11.12 17.69
C ASP A 44 16.17 -12.15 17.93
N ASP A 45 14.92 -11.68 18.10
CA ASP A 45 13.74 -12.51 18.32
C ASP A 45 13.03 -12.95 17.03
N ASP A 46 13.55 -12.55 15.86
CA ASP A 46 13.00 -12.85 14.53
C ASP A 46 11.55 -12.34 14.34
N LEU A 47 11.07 -11.48 15.23
CA LEU A 47 9.70 -10.96 15.26
C LEU A 47 9.64 -9.44 15.20
N THR A 48 10.66 -8.77 15.74
CA THR A 48 10.73 -7.31 15.80
C THR A 48 11.55 -6.77 14.62
N LEU A 49 11.01 -5.74 13.97
CA LEU A 49 11.66 -5.04 12.86
C LEU A 49 11.75 -3.55 13.21
N THR A 50 12.92 -2.94 13.03
CA THR A 50 13.06 -1.49 12.94
C THR A 50 13.18 -1.11 11.47
N VAL A 51 12.13 -0.53 10.92
CA VAL A 51 12.04 -0.09 9.52
C VAL A 51 12.45 1.37 9.40
N ARG A 52 13.40 1.65 8.52
CA ARG A 52 13.85 3.00 8.15
C ARG A 52 13.24 3.38 6.82
N TYR A 53 12.54 4.51 6.77
CA TYR A 53 11.86 4.99 5.57
C TYR A 53 12.06 6.49 5.35
N TRP A 54 11.86 6.93 4.11
CA TRP A 54 11.91 8.35 3.75
C TRP A 54 10.55 8.99 3.93
N GLY A 55 10.39 9.80 4.97
CA GLY A 55 9.23 10.66 5.20
C GLY A 55 9.58 12.14 5.05
N THR A 56 8.71 13.01 5.52
CA THR A 56 8.96 14.46 5.66
C THR A 56 8.77 14.90 7.11
N GLU A 57 9.07 16.16 7.43
CA GLU A 57 8.95 16.70 8.80
C GLU A 57 7.50 16.84 9.31
N CYS A 58 6.53 16.90 8.40
CA CYS A 58 5.11 16.99 8.73
C CYS A 58 4.44 15.61 8.87
N GLU A 59 5.21 14.54 8.65
CA GLU A 59 4.70 13.18 8.58
C GLU A 59 5.04 12.42 9.85
N GLU A 60 4.07 11.68 10.35
CA GLU A 60 4.25 10.75 11.46
C GLU A 60 3.93 9.33 11.00
N PHE A 61 4.60 8.33 11.56
CA PHE A 61 4.23 6.93 11.33
C PHE A 61 2.78 6.71 11.75
N SER A 62 1.96 6.17 10.85
CA SER A 62 0.56 5.84 11.13
C SER A 62 0.37 4.36 11.39
N ASP A 63 0.77 3.52 10.43
CA ASP A 63 0.53 2.08 10.44
C ASP A 63 1.43 1.37 9.43
N SER A 64 1.44 0.04 9.48
CA SER A 64 2.10 -0.82 8.50
C SER A 64 1.24 -2.01 8.11
N GLU A 65 1.26 -2.38 6.84
CA GLU A 65 0.70 -3.65 6.38
C GLU A 65 1.82 -4.62 6.01
N VAL A 66 1.68 -5.89 6.41
CA VAL A 66 2.63 -6.96 6.09
C VAL A 66 1.89 -8.08 5.37
N ASP A 67 2.30 -8.36 4.14
CA ASP A 67 1.85 -9.51 3.36
C ASP A 67 2.86 -10.66 3.50
N TYR A 68 2.36 -11.84 3.87
CA TYR A 68 3.17 -12.99 4.26
C TYR A 68 3.25 -14.01 3.13
N GLY A 69 4.41 -14.11 2.50
CA GLY A 69 4.75 -15.17 1.57
C GLY A 69 5.61 -16.28 2.19
N ILE A 70 5.83 -17.35 1.42
CA ILE A 70 6.67 -18.48 1.81
C ILE A 70 8.16 -18.10 1.83
N THR A 71 8.61 -17.34 0.83
CA THR A 71 10.03 -16.97 0.64
C THR A 71 10.32 -15.50 0.94
N GLN A 72 9.27 -14.68 1.09
CA GLN A 72 9.39 -13.24 1.26
C GLN A 72 8.20 -12.69 2.07
N ILE A 73 8.40 -11.56 2.73
CA ILE A 73 7.31 -10.69 3.19
C ILE A 73 7.35 -9.37 2.43
N LYS A 74 6.18 -8.77 2.19
CA LYS A 74 6.08 -7.41 1.65
C LYS A 74 5.56 -6.47 2.71
N ILE A 75 6.26 -5.37 2.97
CA ILE A 75 5.89 -4.36 3.96
C ILE A 75 5.45 -3.08 3.26
N THR A 76 4.29 -2.55 3.64
CA THR A 76 3.83 -1.21 3.26
C THR A 76 3.87 -0.31 4.49
N ILE A 77 4.56 0.83 4.41
CA ILE A 77 4.56 1.86 5.47
C ILE A 77 3.58 2.97 5.11
N TYR A 78 2.69 3.31 6.04
CA TYR A 78 1.78 4.43 5.93
C TYR A 78 2.21 5.54 6.90
N ALA A 79 2.42 6.74 6.37
CA ALA A 79 2.66 7.95 7.15
C ALA A 79 1.44 8.87 7.12
N LEU A 80 1.09 9.46 8.25
CA LEU A 80 0.03 10.45 8.37
C LEU A 80 0.59 11.84 8.10
N VAL A 81 -0.04 12.59 7.18
CA VAL A 81 0.31 13.99 6.94
C VAL A 81 -0.41 14.87 7.95
N THR A 82 0.34 15.52 8.83
CA THR A 82 -0.21 16.31 9.94
C THR A 82 -0.56 17.76 9.55
N THR A 83 0.00 18.27 8.44
CA THR A 83 -0.24 19.63 7.95
C THR A 83 -0.38 19.68 6.41
N GLU A 84 -1.24 20.56 5.89
CA GLU A 84 -1.49 20.68 4.45
C GLU A 84 -0.31 21.30 3.68
N GLU A 85 0.47 22.17 4.34
CA GLU A 85 1.65 22.85 3.75
C GLU A 85 2.94 22.07 4.03
N CYS A 86 2.97 20.80 3.62
CA CYS A 86 4.13 19.97 3.84
C CYS A 86 5.21 20.17 2.76
N GLN A 87 6.36 20.72 3.15
CA GLN A 87 7.50 20.81 2.25
C GLN A 87 8.16 19.43 2.05
N ARG A 88 8.57 19.15 0.82
CA ARG A 88 9.19 17.87 0.42
C ARG A 88 10.66 17.76 0.84
N SER A 89 11.02 18.14 2.05
CA SER A 89 12.33 17.81 2.61
C SER A 89 12.28 16.35 3.10
N GLY A 90 13.02 15.47 2.41
CA GLY A 90 13.10 14.06 2.81
C GLY A 90 13.89 13.93 4.11
N LEU A 91 13.26 13.34 5.13
CA LEU A 91 13.89 12.99 6.40
C LEU A 91 13.78 11.48 6.59
N GLN A 92 14.86 10.88 7.11
CA GLN A 92 14.84 9.47 7.47
C GLN A 92 14.10 9.32 8.80
N GLN A 93 13.05 8.51 8.80
CA GLN A 93 12.27 8.18 9.98
C GLN A 93 12.37 6.68 10.29
N ASN A 94 12.00 6.31 11.52
CA ASN A 94 11.98 4.92 11.97
C ASN A 94 10.55 4.53 12.35
N ALA A 95 10.20 3.26 12.12
CA ALA A 95 9.00 2.62 12.66
C ALA A 95 9.37 1.24 13.20
N ASP A 96 8.87 0.92 14.38
CA ASP A 96 9.01 -0.42 14.96
C ASP A 96 7.76 -1.24 14.62
N ILE A 97 7.96 -2.41 14.01
CA ILE A 97 6.90 -3.32 13.57
C ILE A 97 7.12 -4.67 14.23
N THR A 98 6.05 -5.22 14.79
CA THR A 98 6.03 -6.60 15.30
C THR A 98 5.33 -7.50 14.28
N LEU A 99 6.04 -8.51 13.79
CA LEU A 99 5.47 -9.53 12.91
C LEU A 99 4.52 -10.45 13.69
N ASN A 100 3.50 -10.96 13.01
CA ASN A 100 2.56 -11.92 13.61
C ASN A 100 3.08 -13.37 13.58
N GLN A 101 4.21 -13.62 12.91
CA GLN A 101 4.94 -14.88 12.87
C GLN A 101 6.43 -14.61 12.59
N PRO A 102 7.35 -15.49 13.06
CA PRO A 102 8.80 -15.27 12.92
C PRO A 102 9.24 -15.15 11.47
N LEU A 103 10.12 -14.20 11.14
CA LEU A 103 10.61 -13.91 9.79
C LEU A 103 11.26 -15.15 9.14
N GLY A 104 12.06 -15.91 9.87
CA GLY A 104 12.76 -17.09 9.39
C GLY A 104 13.72 -16.75 8.25
N ASN A 105 13.73 -17.57 7.19
CA ASN A 105 14.62 -17.39 6.04
C ASN A 105 14.04 -16.47 4.95
N ARG A 106 13.01 -15.67 5.26
CA ARG A 106 12.29 -14.87 4.26
C ARG A 106 12.96 -13.52 4.05
N ILE A 107 13.10 -13.09 2.81
CA ILE A 107 13.56 -11.72 2.50
C ILE A 107 12.45 -10.71 2.78
N ILE A 108 12.81 -9.44 2.99
CA ILE A 108 11.86 -8.34 3.16
C ILE A 108 11.87 -7.47 1.92
N ILE A 109 10.69 -7.22 1.35
CA ILE A 109 10.48 -6.38 0.19
C ILE A 109 9.64 -5.16 0.58
N ASP A 110 10.04 -3.98 0.10
CA ASP A 110 9.18 -2.80 0.10
C ASP A 110 8.04 -3.00 -0.90
N ALA A 111 6.80 -3.07 -0.41
CA ALA A 111 5.63 -3.29 -1.25
C ALA A 111 5.37 -2.15 -2.26
N ASN A 112 5.84 -0.93 -1.97
CA ASN A 112 5.62 0.25 -2.81
C ASN A 112 6.60 0.31 -3.98
N SER A 113 7.87 -0.05 -3.75
CA SER A 113 8.93 0.03 -4.75
C SER A 113 9.34 -1.34 -5.34
N ASP A 114 8.83 -2.44 -4.77
CA ASP A 114 9.18 -3.84 -5.08
C ASP A 114 10.69 -4.13 -4.95
N THR A 115 11.38 -3.38 -4.09
CA THR A 115 12.82 -3.57 -3.83
C THR A 115 13.05 -4.43 -2.59
N VAL A 116 14.06 -5.30 -2.65
CA VAL A 116 14.55 -6.02 -1.47
C VAL A 116 15.26 -5.03 -0.54
N VAL A 117 14.80 -4.96 0.71
CA VAL A 117 15.31 -4.02 1.74
C VAL A 117 16.02 -4.74 2.89
N TRP A 118 15.94 -6.08 2.92
CA TRP A 118 16.70 -6.94 3.82
C TRP A 118 16.75 -8.38 3.30
N GLU A 119 17.90 -9.04 3.52
CA GLU A 119 18.16 -10.46 3.25
C GLU A 119 18.95 -11.06 4.44
N PRO A 120 18.76 -12.36 4.76
CA PRO A 120 19.45 -13.06 5.85
C PRO A 120 20.93 -13.38 5.58
#